data_AF-A8IH31-F1
#
_entry.id   AF-A8IH31-F1
#
_cell.length_a   1.000
_cell.length_b   1.000
_cell.length_c   1.000
_cell.angle_alpha   90.00
_cell.angle_beta   90.00
_cell.angle_gamma   90.00
#
_symmetry.space_group_name_H-M   'P 1'
#
loop_
_entity.id
_entity.type
_entity.pdbx_description
1 polymer ?
#
loop_
_entity_poly.entity_id
_entity_poly.type
_entity_poly.pdbx_seq_one_letter_code
_entity_poly.pdbx_strand_id
1 'polypeptide(L)'
;MWRMKMRSNTRALRLRDLLLPAVLLVPVAVSAISAPAAAQNAQAQQMFQKACGSDVKKYCSDVQPGGGRIIQCIKANEASLSDTCKSALVQIKAQSGR
;
A
#
# COMPACT_ATOMS: atom_id res chain seq x y z
N MET A 1 22.26 3.22 21.84
CA MET A 1 22.12 1.90 21.20
C MET A 1 21.11 0.94 21.88
N TRP A 2 20.14 1.39 22.70
CA TRP A 2 19.06 0.51 23.24
C TRP A 2 17.70 1.24 23.25
N ARG A 3 16.81 0.90 22.32
CA ARG A 3 15.35 1.21 22.34
C ARG A 3 14.63 0.19 21.44
N MET A 4 14.47 -1.07 21.85
CA MET A 4 13.36 -1.51 22.69
C MET A 4 11.97 -1.03 22.19
N LYS A 5 11.23 -1.97 21.59
CA LYS A 5 9.80 -2.29 21.87
C LYS A 5 8.81 -2.04 20.73
N MET A 6 8.82 -2.96 19.78
CA MET A 6 7.67 -3.80 19.38
C MET A 6 8.13 -4.62 18.16
N ARG A 7 7.98 -5.94 18.05
CA ARG A 7 7.31 -6.94 18.86
C ARG A 7 7.89 -8.29 18.43
N SER A 8 8.62 -8.90 19.35
CA SER A 8 8.60 -10.35 19.64
C SER A 8 8.38 -11.34 18.47
N ASN A 9 9.46 -12.04 18.16
CA ASN A 9 9.53 -13.50 18.32
C ASN A 9 8.64 -14.39 17.41
N THR A 10 9.15 -14.75 16.22
CA THR A 10 8.86 -16.05 15.56
C THR A 10 9.94 -16.43 14.53
N ARG A 11 11.23 -16.28 14.86
CA ARG A 11 12.33 -16.98 14.12
C ARG A 11 12.70 -18.31 14.78
N ALA A 12 11.73 -18.90 15.47
CA ALA A 12 11.87 -20.11 16.28
C ALA A 12 10.88 -21.22 15.85
N LEU A 13 10.46 -21.28 14.58
CA LEU A 13 9.96 -22.54 14.00
C LEU A 13 11.16 -23.34 13.47
N ARG A 14 12.04 -23.67 14.42
CA ARG A 14 13.14 -24.61 14.28
C ARG A 14 12.52 -26.00 14.35
N LEU A 15 12.49 -26.74 13.24
CA LEU A 15 12.63 -28.20 12.99
C LEU A 15 12.28 -29.26 14.08
N ARG A 16 11.76 -28.88 15.25
CA ARG A 16 11.39 -29.71 16.42
C ARG A 16 9.88 -30.00 16.47
N ASP A 17 9.09 -29.43 15.54
CA ASP A 17 7.65 -29.66 15.38
C ASP A 17 7.30 -30.91 14.54
N LEU A 18 8.27 -31.74 14.16
CA LEU A 18 8.01 -33.01 13.45
C LEU A 18 7.85 -34.22 14.37
N LEU A 19 7.91 -34.06 15.69
CA LEU A 19 7.84 -35.17 16.65
C LEU A 19 7.11 -34.75 17.92
N LEU A 20 5.77 -34.74 17.92
CA LEU A 20 4.94 -35.29 19.02
C LEU A 20 3.44 -35.30 18.61
N PRO A 21 2.72 -36.42 18.79
CA PRO A 21 1.38 -36.65 18.23
C PRO A 21 0.24 -36.16 19.15
N ALA A 22 -0.98 -36.14 18.62
CA ALA A 22 -2.26 -35.92 19.30
C ALA A 22 -2.67 -34.47 19.61
N VAL A 23 -3.22 -33.78 18.60
CA VAL A 23 -4.19 -32.69 18.80
C VAL A 23 -5.46 -33.04 18.01
N LEU A 24 -6.29 -33.90 18.60
CA LEU A 24 -7.70 -34.08 18.24
C LEU A 24 -8.50 -33.56 19.43
N LEU A 25 -9.12 -32.38 19.29
CA LEU A 25 -10.39 -31.90 19.91
C LEU A 25 -10.44 -30.35 20.07
N VAL A 26 -11.31 -29.72 19.25
CA VAL A 26 -12.04 -28.41 19.42
C VAL A 26 -11.34 -27.09 18.98
N PRO A 27 -12.02 -26.08 18.35
CA PRO A 27 -13.11 -26.06 17.35
C PRO A 27 -12.79 -25.13 16.12
N VAL A 28 -13.71 -25.08 15.15
CA VAL A 28 -13.66 -24.19 13.97
C VAL A 28 -13.89 -22.70 14.32
N ALA A 29 -13.17 -21.83 13.60
CA ALA A 29 -13.44 -20.42 13.26
C ALA A 29 -13.16 -19.31 14.30
N VAL A 30 -11.93 -18.77 14.27
CA VAL A 30 -11.67 -17.37 13.83
C VAL A 30 -10.26 -17.33 13.23
N SER A 31 -10.11 -17.79 11.98
CA SER A 31 -9.00 -17.32 11.15
C SER A 31 -9.28 -15.84 10.87
N ALA A 32 -8.54 -14.94 11.52
CA ALA A 32 -8.54 -13.55 11.12
C ALA A 32 -8.14 -13.49 9.64
N ILE A 33 -9.11 -13.16 8.77
CA ILE A 33 -8.88 -12.98 7.34
C ILE A 33 -7.98 -11.76 7.21
N SER A 34 -6.67 -11.98 7.20
CA SER A 34 -5.72 -10.97 6.75
C SER A 34 -5.93 -10.83 5.25
N ALA A 35 -6.79 -9.89 4.87
CA ALA A 35 -6.96 -9.51 3.47
C ALA A 35 -5.59 -9.13 2.88
N PRO A 36 -5.27 -9.54 1.65
CA PRO A 36 -4.01 -9.19 1.03
C PRO A 36 -3.95 -7.66 0.85
N ALA A 37 -2.78 -7.07 1.13
CA ALA A 37 -2.52 -5.63 1.12
C ALA A 37 -2.70 -4.93 -0.25
N ALA A 38 -3.24 -5.62 -1.26
CA ALA A 38 -3.46 -5.12 -2.61
C ALA A 38 -4.75 -4.28 -2.77
N ALA A 39 -5.74 -4.45 -1.87
CA ALA A 39 -7.03 -3.77 -2.00
C ALA A 39 -6.99 -2.29 -1.57
N GLN A 40 -6.14 -1.94 -0.60
CA GLN A 40 -6.09 -0.58 -0.05
C GLN A 40 -5.48 0.45 -1.03
N ASN A 41 -4.57 0.00 -1.90
CA ASN A 41 -3.89 0.90 -2.84
C ASN A 41 -4.70 1.11 -4.13
N ALA A 42 -5.51 0.12 -4.55
CA ALA A 42 -6.31 0.20 -5.76
C ALA A 42 -7.32 1.36 -5.70
N GLN A 43 -7.98 1.55 -4.55
CA GLN A 43 -8.97 2.62 -4.38
C GLN A 43 -8.33 4.02 -4.45
N ALA A 44 -7.19 4.21 -3.77
CA ALA A 44 -6.47 5.49 -3.81
C ALA A 44 -5.96 5.82 -5.21
N GLN A 45 -5.40 4.83 -5.93
CA GLN A 45 -5.00 5.00 -7.33
C GLN A 45 -6.18 5.37 -8.24
N GLN A 46 -7.33 4.73 -8.06
CA GLN A 46 -8.53 5.07 -8.83
C GLN A 46 -9.00 6.50 -8.55
N MET A 47 -9.01 6.93 -7.27
CA MET A 47 -9.38 8.29 -6.90
C MET A 47 -8.43 9.32 -7.53
N PHE A 48 -7.13 9.04 -7.54
CA PHE A 48 -6.15 9.90 -8.21
C PHE A 48 -6.35 9.94 -9.72
N GLN A 49 -6.58 8.82 -10.38
CA GLN A 49 -6.84 8.80 -11.82
C GLN A 49 -8.08 9.62 -12.19
N LYS A 50 -9.13 9.57 -11.35
CA LYS A 50 -10.34 10.37 -11.54
C LYS A 50 -10.08 11.86 -11.31
N ALA A 51 -9.39 12.21 -10.23
CA ALA A 51 -9.13 13.61 -9.86
C ALA A 51 -8.10 14.29 -10.77
N CYS A 52 -7.04 13.59 -11.13
CA CYS A 52 -5.91 14.12 -11.90
C CYS A 52 -5.96 13.76 -13.38
N GLY A 53 -6.95 13.02 -13.87
CA GLY A 53 -6.97 12.52 -15.26
C GLY A 53 -6.83 13.62 -16.31
N SER A 54 -7.48 14.77 -16.11
CA SER A 54 -7.36 15.94 -16.99
C SER A 54 -5.98 16.59 -16.90
N ASP A 55 -5.44 16.73 -15.68
CA ASP A 55 -4.11 17.30 -15.46
C ASP A 55 -3.00 16.40 -16.02
N VAL A 56 -3.14 15.08 -15.89
CA VAL A 56 -2.22 14.08 -16.47
C VAL A 56 -2.19 14.20 -17.98
N LYS A 57 -3.35 14.35 -18.64
CA LYS A 57 -3.40 14.55 -20.09
C LYS A 57 -2.77 15.88 -20.53
N LYS A 58 -2.86 16.92 -19.69
CA LYS A 58 -2.37 18.26 -20.01
C LYS A 58 -0.86 18.43 -19.78
N TYR A 59 -0.34 17.87 -18.69
CA TYR A 59 1.03 18.09 -18.24
C TYR A 59 1.94 16.86 -18.39
N CYS A 60 1.36 15.66 -18.50
CA CYS A 60 2.08 14.38 -18.47
C CYS A 60 1.69 13.46 -19.63
N SER A 61 1.22 14.00 -20.77
CA SER A 61 0.82 13.24 -21.97
C SER A 61 1.91 12.32 -22.50
N ASP A 62 3.15 12.76 -22.42
CA ASP A 62 4.33 12.07 -22.95
C ASP A 62 4.95 11.10 -21.93
N VAL A 63 4.38 11.01 -20.72
CA VAL A 63 4.88 10.14 -19.66
C VAL A 63 4.30 8.75 -19.81
N GLN A 64 5.18 7.78 -20.05
CA GLN A 64 4.75 6.40 -20.19
C GLN A 64 4.16 5.86 -18.87
N PRO A 65 2.96 5.26 -18.89
CA PRO A 65 2.33 4.72 -17.69
C PRO A 65 3.16 3.62 -17.03
N GLY A 66 2.89 3.35 -15.75
CA GLY A 66 3.59 2.35 -14.95
C GLY A 66 4.74 2.92 -14.12
N GLY A 67 5.18 2.14 -13.12
CA GLY A 67 6.33 2.46 -12.27
C GLY A 67 6.22 3.76 -11.45
N GLY A 68 5.02 4.33 -11.30
CA GLY A 68 4.82 5.60 -10.59
C GLY A 68 5.30 6.84 -11.35
N ARG A 69 5.68 6.74 -12.63
CA ARG A 69 6.19 7.87 -13.44
C ARG A 69 5.19 9.02 -13.56
N ILE A 70 3.91 8.71 -13.76
CA ILE A 70 2.84 9.72 -13.80
C ILE A 70 2.72 10.49 -12.47
N ILE A 71 2.87 9.80 -11.35
CA ILE A 71 2.82 10.43 -10.02
C ILE A 71 4.01 11.39 -9.85
N GLN A 72 5.20 11.03 -10.34
CA GLN A 72 6.37 11.91 -10.30
C GLN A 72 6.17 13.16 -11.18
N CYS A 73 5.65 12.99 -12.40
CA CYS A 73 5.36 14.11 -13.29
C CYS A 73 4.33 15.06 -12.69
N ILE A 74 3.24 14.53 -12.12
CA ILE A 74 2.22 15.34 -11.47
C ILE A 74 2.79 16.06 -10.23
N LYS A 75 3.63 15.39 -9.42
CA LYS A 75 4.34 16.04 -8.30
C LYS A 75 5.24 17.19 -8.76
N ALA A 76 5.94 17.04 -9.88
CA ALA A 76 6.78 18.11 -10.44
C ALA A 76 5.96 19.31 -10.92
N ASN A 77 4.71 19.08 -11.31
CA ASN A 77 3.79 20.12 -11.81
C ASN A 77 2.78 20.60 -10.76
N GLU A 78 2.97 20.30 -9.48
CA GLU A 78 1.96 20.49 -8.41
C GLU A 78 1.38 21.91 -8.34
N ALA A 79 2.19 22.93 -8.63
CA ALA A 79 1.73 24.32 -8.65
C ALA A 79 0.66 24.60 -9.72
N SER A 80 0.75 23.93 -10.88
CA SER A 80 -0.06 24.17 -12.08
C SER A 80 -1.30 23.26 -12.17
N LEU A 81 -1.48 22.35 -11.21
CA LEU A 81 -2.61 21.41 -11.19
C LEU A 81 -3.90 22.08 -10.72
N SER A 82 -5.02 21.47 -11.08
CA SER A 82 -6.33 21.76 -10.48
C SER A 82 -6.35 21.49 -8.96
N ASP A 83 -7.20 22.22 -8.24
CA ASP A 83 -7.37 22.03 -6.78
C ASP A 83 -7.86 20.62 -6.42
N THR A 84 -8.66 20.03 -7.31
CA THR A 84 -9.11 18.63 -7.18
C THR A 84 -7.93 17.66 -7.24
N CYS A 85 -7.00 17.84 -8.18
CA CYS A 85 -5.83 16.98 -8.28
C CYS A 85 -4.82 17.21 -7.14
N LYS A 86 -4.63 18.47 -6.69
CA LYS A 86 -3.81 18.80 -5.51
C LYS A 86 -4.34 18.08 -4.26
N SER A 87 -5.65 18.09 -4.05
CA SER A 87 -6.30 17.40 -2.92
C SER A 87 -6.06 15.88 -2.99
N ALA A 88 -6.18 15.28 -4.18
CA ALA A 88 -5.93 13.85 -4.37
C ALA A 88 -4.44 13.47 -4.21
N LEU A 89 -3.53 14.36 -4.59
CA LEU A 89 -2.08 14.15 -4.41
C LEU A 89 -1.70 14.00 -2.95
N VAL A 90 -2.30 14.78 -2.04
CA VAL A 90 -2.05 14.68 -0.59
C VAL A 90 -2.40 13.27 -0.09
N GLN A 91 -3.51 12.71 -0.56
CA GLN A 91 -3.99 11.38 -0.18
C GLN A 91 -3.02 10.26 -0.64
N ILE A 92 -2.46 10.39 -1.84
CA ILE A 92 -1.48 9.42 -2.37
C ILE A 92 -0.08 9.59 -1.76
N LYS A 93 0.34 10.84 -1.45
CA LYS A 93 1.63 11.10 -0.79
C LYS A 93 1.76 10.34 0.54
N ALA A 94 0.67 10.21 1.30
CA ALA A 94 0.63 9.44 2.55
C ALA A 94 0.83 7.92 2.36
N GLN A 95 0.63 7.39 1.15
CA GLN A 95 0.73 5.97 0.83
C GLN A 95 2.02 5.62 0.09
N SER A 96 2.59 6.54 -0.69
CA SER A 96 3.79 6.34 -1.52
C SER A 96 5.11 6.35 -0.74
N GLY A 97 5.09 6.67 0.55
CA GLY A 97 6.28 6.73 1.42
C GLY A 97 6.43 5.53 2.36
N ARG A 98 5.75 4.41 2.08
CA ARG A 98 5.77 3.20 2.91
C ARG A 98 6.45 2.04 2.19
#